data_AF-A0A8R2AQ87-F1
#
_entry.id   AF-A0A8R2AQ87-F1
#
_cell.length_a   1.000
_cell.length_b   1.000
_cell.length_c   1.000
_cell.angle_alpha   90.00
_cell.angle_beta   90.00
_cell.angle_gamma   90.00
#
_symmetry.space_group_name_H-M   'P 1'
#
loop_
_entity.id
_entity.type
_entity.pdbx_description
1 polymer ?
#
loop_
_entity_poly.entity_id
_entity_poly.type
_entity_poly.pdbx_seq_one_letter_code
_entity_poly.pdbx_strand_id
1 'polypeptide(L)'
;MLIPTCIIKFMELSLAISCLTLHQYSYDLTDLPTLMLCSGTYVAYIIVLSGEIVGEMIFAPLDLVQDMYFGLLGATLFSTSGGLVLSARVRGATYPRTGDHNAALLAGSLAVVNAFIMIFDLTLAYMDSEEFDDEASV
;
A
#
# COMPACT_ATOMS: atom_id res chain seq x y z
N MET A 1 -15.91 9.21 11.92
CA MET A 1 -15.97 10.37 10.97
C MET A 1 -15.59 9.93 9.54
N LEU A 2 -16.50 9.95 8.55
CA LEU A 2 -16.34 9.19 7.27
C LEU A 2 -15.58 9.92 6.13
N ILE A 3 -15.51 11.25 6.14
CA ILE A 3 -14.85 12.04 5.08
C ILE A 3 -13.30 12.03 5.15
N PRO A 4 -12.66 12.14 6.33
CA PRO A 4 -11.19 12.17 6.38
C PRO A 4 -10.53 10.84 6.02
N THR A 5 -11.11 9.69 6.40
CA THR A 5 -10.59 8.35 6.07
C THR A 5 -10.65 8.07 4.57
N CYS A 6 -11.74 8.45 3.92
CA CYS A 6 -11.90 8.27 2.48
C CYS A 6 -10.82 9.02 1.65
N ILE A 7 -10.41 10.21 2.12
CA ILE A 7 -9.32 10.98 1.49
C ILE A 7 -7.98 10.26 1.66
N ILE A 8 -7.74 9.66 2.83
CA ILE A 8 -6.51 8.90 3.10
C ILE A 8 -6.46 7.65 2.21
N LYS A 9 -7.53 6.86 2.16
CA LYS A 9 -7.63 5.69 1.26
C LYS A 9 -7.46 6.07 -0.21
N PHE A 10 -7.99 7.22 -0.64
CA PHE A 10 -7.74 7.73 -2.00
C PHE A 10 -6.26 8.06 -2.25
N MET A 11 -5.57 8.65 -1.27
CA MET A 11 -4.12 8.86 -1.36
C MET A 11 -3.37 7.53 -1.45
N GLU A 12 -3.74 6.52 -0.66
CA GLU A 12 -3.14 5.19 -0.72
C GLU A 12 -3.32 4.54 -2.10
N LEU A 13 -4.53 4.65 -2.65
CA LEU A 13 -4.82 4.15 -4.00
C LEU A 13 -3.96 4.86 -5.05
N SER A 14 -3.84 6.19 -4.96
CA SER A 14 -3.02 6.98 -5.89
C SER A 14 -1.53 6.60 -5.83
N LEU A 15 -1.02 6.29 -4.64
CA LEU A 15 0.33 5.82 -4.43
C LEU A 15 0.52 4.39 -4.95
N ALA A 16 -0.45 3.50 -4.72
CA ALA A 16 -0.42 2.14 -5.27
C ALA A 16 -0.36 2.14 -6.81
N ILE A 17 -1.16 2.99 -7.47
CA ILE A 17 -1.14 3.18 -8.93
C ILE A 17 0.22 3.73 -9.37
N SER A 18 0.72 4.76 -8.69
CA SER A 18 2.03 5.36 -8.99
C SER A 18 3.17 4.34 -8.86
N CYS A 19 3.14 3.51 -7.82
CA CYS A 19 4.08 2.42 -7.62
C CYS A 19 4.02 1.41 -8.76
N LEU A 20 2.82 1.01 -9.20
CA LEU A 20 2.65 0.09 -10.34
C LEU A 20 3.20 0.69 -11.64
N THR A 21 2.90 1.95 -11.92
CA THR A 21 3.39 2.63 -13.13
C THR A 21 4.92 2.70 -13.13
N LEU A 22 5.54 3.13 -12.02
CA LEU A 22 6.99 3.19 -11.91
C LEU A 22 7.63 1.78 -11.94
N HIS A 23 6.96 0.78 -11.35
CA HIS A 23 7.41 -0.61 -11.37
C HIS A 23 7.59 -1.12 -12.80
N GLN A 24 6.65 -0.80 -13.71
CA GLN A 24 6.74 -1.17 -15.12
C GLN A 24 7.96 -0.57 -15.84
N TYR A 25 8.31 0.69 -15.55
CA TYR A 25 9.50 1.33 -16.11
C TYR A 25 10.81 0.83 -15.49
N SER A 26 10.73 0.31 -14.27
CA SER A 26 11.87 -0.14 -13.48
C SER A 26 12.12 -1.65 -13.52
N TYR A 27 11.41 -2.39 -14.39
CA TYR A 27 11.46 -3.85 -14.42
C TYR A 27 12.88 -4.38 -14.54
N ASP A 28 13.26 -5.20 -13.56
CA ASP A 28 14.52 -5.94 -13.56
C ASP A 28 14.25 -7.44 -13.73
N LEU A 29 14.57 -7.97 -14.91
CA LEU A 29 14.34 -9.38 -15.25
C LEU A 29 15.29 -10.34 -14.52
N THR A 30 16.33 -9.80 -13.87
CA THR A 30 17.33 -10.56 -13.13
C THR A 30 16.89 -10.93 -11.71
N ASP A 31 15.86 -10.26 -11.18
CA ASP A 31 15.29 -10.51 -9.85
C ASP A 31 13.77 -10.78 -9.94
N LEU A 32 13.45 -11.91 -10.56
CA LEU A 32 12.08 -12.35 -10.81
C LEU A 32 11.21 -12.45 -9.54
N PRO A 33 11.70 -12.94 -8.38
CA PRO A 33 10.90 -13.00 -7.16
C PRO A 33 10.45 -11.63 -6.67
N THR A 34 11.35 -10.64 -6.59
CA THR A 34 10.99 -9.27 -6.19
C THR A 34 10.04 -8.64 -7.20
N LEU A 35 10.27 -8.89 -8.49
CA LEU A 35 9.39 -8.43 -9.56
C LEU A 35 7.96 -8.96 -9.41
N MET A 36 7.79 -10.26 -9.19
CA MET A 36 6.48 -10.88 -9.01
C MET A 36 5.79 -10.41 -7.72
N LEU A 37 6.53 -10.30 -6.62
CA LEU A 37 5.99 -9.81 -5.35
C LEU A 37 5.45 -8.39 -5.50
N CYS A 38 6.26 -7.47 -6.04
CA CYS A 38 5.86 -6.07 -6.23
C CYS A 38 4.64 -5.94 -7.15
N SER A 39 4.65 -6.63 -8.30
CA SER A 39 3.51 -6.61 -9.23
C SER A 39 2.24 -7.13 -8.58
N GLY A 40 2.34 -8.23 -7.82
CA GLY A 40 1.22 -8.80 -7.07
C GLY A 40 0.68 -7.83 -6.02
N THR A 41 1.56 -7.25 -5.21
CA THR A 41 1.19 -6.27 -4.17
C THR A 41 0.45 -5.08 -4.77
N TYR A 42 1.04 -4.40 -5.76
CA TYR A 42 0.46 -3.16 -6.27
C TYR A 42 -0.87 -3.41 -6.97
N VAL A 43 -0.98 -4.47 -7.78
CA VAL A 43 -2.24 -4.79 -8.47
C VAL A 43 -3.32 -5.23 -7.47
N ALA A 44 -2.98 -6.08 -6.50
CA ALA A 44 -3.95 -6.54 -5.51
C ALA A 44 -4.50 -5.36 -4.69
N TYR A 45 -3.64 -4.44 -4.26
CA TYR A 45 -4.08 -3.30 -3.45
C TYR A 45 -4.78 -2.20 -4.23
N ILE A 46 -4.54 -2.06 -5.53
CA ILE A 46 -5.42 -1.23 -6.37
C ILE A 46 -6.86 -1.75 -6.30
N ILE A 47 -7.05 -3.08 -6.38
CA ILE A 47 -8.39 -3.69 -6.30
C ILE A 47 -8.98 -3.53 -4.90
N VAL A 48 -8.24 -3.89 -3.85
CA VAL A 48 -8.70 -3.81 -2.45
C VAL A 48 -9.10 -2.39 -2.08
N LEU A 49 -8.20 -1.40 -2.26
CA LEU A 49 -8.45 -0.01 -1.90
C LEU A 49 -9.59 0.60 -2.72
N SER A 50 -9.71 0.24 -4.00
CA SER A 50 -10.85 0.71 -4.81
C SER A 50 -12.19 0.17 -4.28
N GLY A 51 -12.21 -1.08 -3.80
CA GLY A 51 -13.40 -1.68 -3.18
C GLY A 51 -13.77 -1.00 -1.86
N GLU A 52 -12.78 -0.72 -1.00
CA GLU A 52 -12.99 -0.02 0.26
C GLU A 52 -13.58 1.38 0.05
N ILE A 53 -13.00 2.17 -0.87
CA ILE A 53 -13.50 3.51 -1.21
C ILE A 53 -14.94 3.43 -1.73
N VAL A 54 -15.25 2.48 -2.61
CA VAL A 54 -16.62 2.29 -3.12
C VAL A 54 -17.58 1.91 -1.99
N GLY A 55 -17.17 1.02 -1.09
CA GLY A 55 -17.97 0.62 0.08
C GLY A 55 -18.31 1.81 0.98
N GLU A 56 -17.32 2.65 1.30
CA GLU A 56 -17.55 3.89 2.05
C GLU A 56 -18.50 4.85 1.33
N MET A 57 -18.33 5.05 0.00
CA MET A 57 -19.19 5.95 -0.78
C MET A 57 -20.66 5.54 -0.83
N ILE A 58 -20.96 4.23 -0.77
CA ILE A 58 -22.33 3.70 -0.79
C ILE A 58 -22.91 3.47 0.61
N PHE A 59 -22.24 3.94 1.66
CA PHE A 59 -22.61 3.73 3.06
C PHE A 59 -22.67 2.24 3.47
N ALA A 60 -21.84 1.42 2.83
CA ALA A 60 -21.61 0.01 3.19
C ALA A 60 -20.11 -0.20 3.42
N PRO A 61 -19.50 0.47 4.43
CA PRO A 61 -18.09 0.27 4.76
C PRO A 61 -17.84 -1.17 5.19
N LEU A 62 -16.58 -1.60 5.05
CA LEU A 62 -16.15 -2.89 5.57
C LEU A 62 -16.24 -2.92 7.09
N ASP A 63 -16.45 -4.12 7.64
CA ASP A 63 -16.32 -4.34 9.07
C ASP A 63 -14.87 -4.09 9.53
N LEU A 64 -14.70 -3.56 10.76
CA LEU A 64 -13.40 -3.21 11.31
C LEU A 64 -12.39 -4.36 11.24
N VAL A 65 -12.82 -5.60 11.51
CA VAL A 65 -11.93 -6.77 11.48
C VAL A 65 -11.40 -7.02 10.07
N GLN A 66 -12.25 -6.81 9.06
CA GLN A 66 -11.88 -6.98 7.66
C GLN A 66 -10.97 -5.85 7.17
N ASP A 67 -11.28 -4.61 7.53
CA ASP A 67 -10.44 -3.44 7.23
C ASP A 67 -9.05 -3.59 7.86
N MET A 68 -8.97 -4.00 9.14
CA MET A 68 -7.71 -4.31 9.81
C MET A 68 -6.91 -5.41 9.12
N TYR A 69 -7.58 -6.48 8.67
CA TYR A 69 -6.92 -7.59 7.97
C TYR A 69 -6.28 -7.13 6.65
N PHE A 70 -7.04 -6.42 5.81
CA PHE A 70 -6.53 -5.95 4.52
C PHE A 70 -5.50 -4.84 4.68
N GLY A 71 -5.68 -3.91 5.61
CA GLY A 71 -4.71 -2.86 5.87
C GLY A 71 -3.37 -3.40 6.39
N LEU A 72 -3.37 -4.37 7.32
CA LEU A 72 -2.13 -4.94 7.88
C LEU A 72 -1.36 -5.74 6.83
N LEU A 73 -2.06 -6.52 6.01
CA LEU A 73 -1.45 -7.17 4.85
C LEU A 73 -0.89 -6.15 3.86
N GLY A 74 -1.53 -4.99 3.73
CA GLY A 74 -1.11 -3.92 2.82
C GLY A 74 0.18 -3.30 3.29
N ALA A 75 0.19 -2.84 4.53
CA ALA A 75 1.36 -2.28 5.17
C ALA A 75 2.57 -3.22 5.11
N THR A 76 2.37 -4.51 5.39
CA THR A 76 3.46 -5.50 5.36
C THR A 76 3.97 -5.76 3.96
N LEU A 77 3.08 -5.93 2.98
CA LEU A 77 3.46 -6.19 1.59
C LEU A 77 4.10 -4.97 0.93
N PHE A 78 3.58 -3.76 1.13
CA PHE A 78 4.18 -2.52 0.63
C PHE A 78 5.54 -2.25 1.28
N SER A 79 5.68 -2.48 2.58
CA SER A 79 6.97 -2.36 3.28
C SER A 79 8.00 -3.34 2.72
N THR A 80 7.61 -4.60 2.54
CA THR A 80 8.49 -5.66 2.03
C THR A 80 8.89 -5.39 0.58
N SER A 81 7.93 -5.08 -0.28
CA SER A 81 8.17 -4.75 -1.69
C SER A 81 9.07 -3.52 -1.83
N GLY A 82 8.77 -2.43 -1.13
CA GLY A 82 9.59 -1.22 -1.14
C GLY A 82 11.00 -1.44 -0.59
N GLY A 83 11.11 -2.16 0.53
CA GLY A 83 12.39 -2.53 1.13
C GLY A 83 13.25 -3.41 0.21
N LEU A 84 12.66 -4.40 -0.45
CA LEU A 84 13.36 -5.26 -1.40
C LEU A 84 13.84 -4.45 -2.61
N VAL A 85 12.99 -3.63 -3.24
CA VAL A 85 13.36 -2.78 -4.36
C VAL A 85 14.51 -1.82 -3.99
N LEU A 86 14.42 -1.14 -2.85
CA LEU A 86 15.48 -0.24 -2.39
C LEU A 86 16.78 -1.00 -2.09
N SER A 87 16.70 -2.14 -1.39
CA SER A 87 17.87 -2.96 -1.08
C SER A 87 18.54 -3.49 -2.35
N ALA A 88 17.74 -3.89 -3.33
CA ALA A 88 18.17 -4.37 -4.63
C ALA A 88 18.80 -3.27 -5.46
N ARG A 89 18.59 -1.97 -5.17
CA ARG A 89 19.22 -0.86 -5.88
C ARG A 89 20.44 -0.27 -5.17
N VAL A 90 20.48 -0.32 -3.83
CA VAL A 90 21.60 0.18 -3.02
C VAL A 90 22.77 -0.81 -2.93
N ARG A 91 22.51 -2.12 -2.94
CA ARG A 91 23.59 -3.13 -2.91
C ARG A 91 24.30 -3.19 -4.26
N GLY A 92 25.58 -3.57 -4.28
CA GLY A 92 26.31 -3.81 -5.52
C GLY A 92 25.66 -4.94 -6.34
N ALA A 93 25.50 -4.74 -7.65
CA ALA A 93 24.93 -5.74 -8.54
C ALA A 93 26.04 -6.65 -9.10
N THR A 94 25.83 -7.97 -9.09
CA THR A 94 26.74 -8.93 -9.74
C THR A 94 26.59 -8.92 -11.26
N TYR A 95 25.43 -8.48 -11.76
CA TYR A 95 25.07 -8.43 -13.17
C TYR A 95 24.60 -7.01 -13.57
N PRO A 96 24.71 -6.62 -14.86
CA PRO A 96 24.12 -5.38 -15.35
C PRO A 96 22.61 -5.38 -15.11
N ARG A 97 22.11 -4.35 -14.42
CA ARG A 97 20.68 -4.25 -14.13
C ARG A 97 19.90 -3.82 -15.35
N THR A 98 18.69 -4.35 -15.45
CA THR A 98 17.68 -3.87 -16.39
C THR A 98 16.71 -2.90 -15.71
N GLY A 99 16.04 -2.08 -16.52
CA GLY A 99 15.11 -1.05 -16.04
C GLY A 99 15.75 0.25 -15.57
N ASP A 100 14.95 1.31 -15.50
CA ASP A 100 15.42 2.62 -15.03
C ASP A 100 15.67 2.60 -13.51
N HIS A 101 16.90 2.95 -13.12
CA HIS A 101 17.34 3.01 -11.73
C HIS A 101 16.56 4.05 -10.92
N ASN A 102 16.30 5.23 -11.49
CA ASN A 102 15.61 6.31 -10.78
C ASN A 102 14.14 5.95 -10.56
N ALA A 103 13.49 5.34 -11.56
CA ALA A 103 12.13 4.82 -11.43
C ALA A 103 12.05 3.74 -10.33
N ALA A 104 13.05 2.85 -10.24
CA ALA A 104 13.10 1.83 -9.19
C ALA A 104 13.21 2.44 -7.79
N LEU A 105 14.11 3.41 -7.60
CA LEU A 105 14.28 4.09 -6.31
C LEU A 105 13.01 4.85 -5.90
N LEU A 106 12.38 5.55 -6.86
CA LEU A 106 11.11 6.24 -6.62
C LEU A 106 10.00 5.24 -6.26
N ALA A 107 9.81 4.17 -7.05
CA ALA A 107 8.83 3.13 -6.76
C ALA A 107 9.01 2.53 -5.36
N GLY A 108 10.25 2.14 -5.02
CA GLY A 108 10.56 1.57 -3.72
C GLY A 108 10.31 2.55 -2.57
N SER A 109 10.67 3.82 -2.74
CA SER A 109 10.43 4.87 -1.74
C SER A 109 8.94 5.14 -1.53
N LEU A 110 8.16 5.25 -2.61
CA LEU A 110 6.71 5.47 -2.56
C LEU A 110 5.99 4.26 -1.95
N ALA A 111 6.46 3.04 -2.21
CA ALA A 111 5.90 1.85 -1.59
C ALA A 111 6.08 1.86 -0.06
N VAL A 112 7.27 2.25 0.42
CA VAL A 112 7.51 2.41 1.86
C VAL A 112 6.63 3.52 2.45
N VAL A 113 6.51 4.67 1.77
CA VAL A 113 5.61 5.75 2.20
C VAL A 113 4.17 5.29 2.27
N ASN A 114 3.71 4.51 1.26
CA ASN A 114 2.35 3.98 1.24
C ASN A 114 2.08 3.04 2.42
N ALA A 115 3.07 2.21 2.80
CA ALA A 115 2.94 1.37 3.99
C ALA A 115 2.77 2.18 5.28
N PHE A 116 3.49 3.30 5.42
CA PHE A 116 3.31 4.20 6.56
C PHE A 116 1.91 4.83 6.58
N ILE A 117 1.39 5.23 5.43
CA ILE A 117 0.04 5.80 5.32
C ILE A 117 -1.01 4.74 5.68
N MET A 118 -0.87 3.51 5.21
CA MET A 118 -1.77 2.39 5.58
C MET A 118 -1.78 2.12 7.08
N ILE A 119 -0.62 2.16 7.74
CA ILE A 119 -0.57 2.01 9.21
C ILE A 119 -1.28 3.18 9.88
N PHE A 120 -1.10 4.39 9.37
CA PHE A 120 -1.76 5.58 9.90
C PHE A 120 -3.29 5.50 9.73
N ASP A 121 -3.78 5.11 8.55
CA ASP A 121 -5.21 4.89 8.29
C ASP A 121 -5.81 3.87 9.26
N LEU A 122 -5.15 2.72 9.43
CA LEU A 122 -5.54 1.69 10.39
C LEU A 122 -5.62 2.20 11.83
N THR A 123 -4.67 3.03 12.26
CA THR A 123 -4.71 3.59 13.61
C THR A 123 -5.90 4.52 13.80
N LEU A 124 -6.25 5.31 12.78
CA LEU A 124 -7.43 6.17 12.84
C LEU A 124 -8.73 5.35 12.85
N ALA A 125 -8.82 4.31 12.01
CA ALA A 125 -9.97 3.41 11.98
C ALA A 125 -10.20 2.71 13.33
N TYR A 126 -9.13 2.26 13.97
CA TYR A 126 -9.20 1.65 15.31
C TYR A 126 -9.64 2.67 16.37
N MET A 127 -9.08 3.89 16.37
CA MET A 127 -9.46 4.92 17.34
C MET A 127 -10.91 5.40 17.17
N ASP A 128 -11.40 5.55 15.93
CA ASP A 128 -12.81 5.91 15.66
C ASP A 128 -13.73 4.81 16.22
N SER A 129 -13.33 3.53 16.15
CA SER A 129 -14.13 2.41 16.69
C SER A 129 -14.22 2.38 18.22
N GLU A 130 -13.15 2.70 18.94
CA GLU A 130 -13.17 2.75 20.42
C GLU A 130 -14.07 3.89 20.94
N GLU A 131 -14.08 5.05 20.26
CA GLU A 131 -14.94 6.19 20.64
C GLU A 131 -16.44 5.82 20.58
N PHE A 132 -16.86 5.05 19.56
CA PHE A 132 -18.25 4.58 19.45
C PHE A 132 -18.64 3.57 20.54
N ASP A 133 -17.75 2.68 20.95
CA ASP A 133 -18.02 1.70 22.01
C ASP A 133 -18.18 2.39 23.38
N ASP A 134 -17.37 3.42 23.64
CA ASP A 134 -17.47 4.22 24.87
C ASP A 134 -18.82 4.98 24.93
N GLU A 135 -19.26 5.61 23.82
CA GLU A 135 -20.54 6.32 23.76
C GLU A 135 -21.76 5.38 23.90
N ALA A 136 -21.69 4.15 23.39
CA ALA A 136 -22.78 3.19 23.47
C ALA A 136 -22.98 2.58 24.87
N SER A 137 -21.99 2.72 25.75
CA SER A 137 -21.99 2.15 27.10
C SER A 137 -22.57 3.07 28.20
N VAL A 138 -22.97 4.31 27.84
CA VAL A 138 -23.52 5.35 28.74
C VAL A 138 -25.03 5.50 28.55
#